data_AF-A0A8T8E7B7-F1
#
_entry.id   AF-A0A8T8E7B7-F1
#
_cell.length_a   1.000
_cell.length_b   1.000
_cell.length_c   1.000
_cell.angle_alpha   90.00
_cell.angle_beta   90.00
_cell.angle_gamma   90.00
#
_symmetry.space_group_name_H-M   'P 1'
#
loop_
_entity.id
_entity.type
_entity.pdbx_description
1 polymer ?
#
loop_
_entity_poly.entity_id
_entity_poly.type
_entity_poly.pdbx_seq_one_letter_code
_entity_poly.pdbx_strand_id
1 'polypeptide(L)'
;MPLEFSSSEDAADLAGVVAALDDADCREIIAILEAPKTVPEIAEAVDLPLSTTYRKLDRLTDAGLASETVGVRRGRHHASRYVATFDHIGIGLDDNHEFRVDIDCSNDQSLGIWSNVHEEF
;
A
#
# COMPACT_ATOMS: atom_id res chain seq x y z
N MET A 1 2.70 -12.11 36.58
CA MET A 1 2.42 -11.27 35.39
C MET A 1 3.22 -11.84 34.24
N PRO A 2 2.58 -12.47 33.24
CA PRO A 2 3.17 -12.57 31.93
C PRO A 2 2.98 -11.21 31.23
N LEU A 3 4.00 -10.74 30.54
CA LEU A 3 3.89 -9.60 29.64
C LEU A 3 3.04 -10.06 28.45
N GLU A 4 1.90 -9.41 28.26
CA GLU A 4 1.07 -9.57 27.07
C GLU A 4 1.91 -9.25 25.84
N PHE A 5 2.13 -10.25 24.99
CA PHE A 5 2.47 -10.00 23.59
C PHE A 5 1.24 -9.31 23.01
N SER A 6 1.30 -7.99 22.90
CA SER A 6 0.44 -7.27 21.98
C SER A 6 0.76 -7.83 20.61
N SER A 7 -0.09 -8.74 20.11
CA SER A 7 -0.03 -9.16 18.72
C SER A 7 0.01 -7.90 17.87
N SER A 8 0.97 -7.89 16.97
CA SER A 8 1.21 -6.87 15.98
C SER A 8 -0.08 -6.53 15.23
N GLU A 9 -0.71 -5.40 15.53
CA GLU A 9 -1.87 -4.88 14.76
C GLU A 9 -1.43 -3.89 13.66
N ASP A 10 -0.12 -3.67 13.47
CA ASP A 10 0.46 -2.75 12.47
C ASP A 10 1.68 -3.35 11.74
N ALA A 11 1.76 -4.67 11.58
CA ALA A 11 2.70 -5.28 10.63
C ALA A 11 1.90 -5.99 9.55
N ALA A 12 2.08 -5.59 8.30
CA ALA A 12 1.47 -6.27 7.16
C ALA A 12 1.70 -7.79 7.27
N ASP A 13 0.70 -8.59 6.94
CA ASP A 13 0.84 -10.05 6.98
C ASP A 13 1.88 -10.48 5.95
N LEU A 14 2.92 -11.21 6.40
CA LEU A 14 4.00 -11.67 5.54
C LEU A 14 3.48 -12.45 4.34
N ALA A 15 2.50 -13.35 4.55
CA ALA A 15 1.95 -14.15 3.47
C ALA A 15 1.19 -13.26 2.48
N GLY A 16 0.45 -12.26 2.96
CA GLY A 16 -0.18 -11.22 2.13
C GLY A 16 0.82 -10.46 1.27
N VAL A 17 1.88 -9.92 1.88
CA VAL A 17 2.93 -9.16 1.19
C VAL A 17 3.65 -10.01 0.15
N VAL A 18 4.11 -11.21 0.53
CA VAL A 18 4.84 -12.11 -0.39
C VAL A 18 3.94 -12.54 -1.53
N ALA A 19 2.69 -12.88 -1.27
CA ALA A 19 1.78 -13.33 -2.30
C ALA A 19 1.39 -12.16 -3.25
N ALA A 20 1.31 -10.93 -2.75
CA ALA A 20 1.14 -9.75 -3.60
C ALA A 20 2.39 -9.48 -4.47
N LEU A 21 3.60 -9.64 -3.95
CA LEU A 21 4.84 -9.43 -4.69
C LEU A 21 5.21 -10.58 -5.64
N ASP A 22 4.74 -11.80 -5.39
CA ASP A 22 4.86 -12.94 -6.32
C ASP A 22 4.19 -12.63 -7.67
N ASP A 23 3.09 -11.89 -7.61
CA ASP A 23 2.29 -11.48 -8.74
C ASP A 23 3.00 -10.40 -9.60
N ALA A 24 3.24 -10.69 -10.88
CA ALA A 24 3.94 -9.79 -11.78
C ALA A 24 3.14 -8.50 -12.03
N ASP A 25 1.82 -8.61 -12.19
CA ASP A 25 0.93 -7.48 -12.42
C ASP A 25 0.96 -6.51 -11.23
N CYS A 26 0.99 -7.04 -10.00
CA CYS A 26 1.11 -6.23 -8.79
C CYS A 26 2.43 -5.46 -8.75
N ARG A 27 3.54 -6.09 -9.14
CA ARG A 27 4.85 -5.43 -9.21
C ARG A 27 4.87 -4.31 -10.25
N GLU A 28 4.26 -4.52 -11.42
CA GLU A 28 4.14 -3.47 -12.44
C GLU A 28 3.27 -2.31 -11.95
N ILE A 29 2.15 -2.60 -11.27
CA ILE A 29 1.30 -1.57 -10.68
C ILE A 29 2.10 -0.75 -9.65
N ILE A 30 2.83 -1.38 -8.73
CA ILE A 30 3.68 -0.66 -7.76
C ILE A 30 4.70 0.23 -8.48
N ALA A 31 5.37 -0.28 -9.51
CA ALA A 31 6.42 0.43 -10.21
C ALA A 31 5.93 1.74 -10.87
N ILE A 32 4.66 1.81 -11.28
CA ILE A 32 4.08 3.03 -11.88
C ILE A 32 3.44 3.97 -10.85
N LEU A 33 3.32 3.56 -9.59
CA LEU A 33 2.72 4.35 -8.51
C LEU A 33 3.71 5.34 -7.85
N GLU A 34 4.69 5.83 -8.63
CA GLU A 34 5.56 6.95 -8.24
C GLU A 34 4.79 8.25 -7.96
N ALA A 35 3.57 8.37 -8.50
CA ALA A 35 2.65 9.48 -8.29
C ALA A 35 1.21 8.97 -8.15
N PRO A 36 0.29 9.73 -7.51
CA PRO A 36 -1.09 9.31 -7.33
C PRO A 36 -1.81 9.10 -8.67
N LYS A 37 -2.22 7.86 -8.96
CA LYS A 37 -2.91 7.48 -10.21
C LYS A 37 -4.29 6.90 -9.95
N THR A 38 -5.21 7.13 -10.88
CA THR A 38 -6.54 6.52 -10.82
C THR A 38 -6.52 5.10 -11.40
N VAL A 39 -7.47 4.26 -11.00
CA VAL A 39 -7.61 2.89 -11.55
C VAL A 39 -7.57 2.81 -13.09
N PRO A 40 -8.28 3.68 -13.85
CA PRO A 40 -8.19 3.63 -15.31
C PRO A 40 -6.81 4.00 -15.86
N GLU A 41 -6.10 4.95 -15.22
CA GLU A 41 -4.72 5.29 -15.62
C GLU A 41 -3.75 4.13 -15.34
N ILE A 42 -3.95 3.42 -14.23
CA ILE A 42 -3.17 2.22 -13.88
C ILE A 42 -3.44 1.13 -14.91
N ALA A 43 -4.71 0.81 -15.16
CA ALA A 43 -5.12 -0.23 -16.10
C ALA A 43 -4.57 0.01 -17.51
N GLU A 44 -4.57 1.26 -17.99
CA GLU A 44 -3.99 1.63 -19.28
C GLU A 44 -2.46 1.47 -19.29
N ALA A 45 -1.78 1.87 -18.21
CA ALA A 45 -0.32 1.84 -18.14
C ALA A 45 0.27 0.41 -18.05
N VAL A 46 -0.41 -0.51 -17.37
CA VAL A 46 0.00 -1.92 -17.26
C VAL A 46 -0.70 -2.85 -18.27
N ASP A 47 -1.49 -2.29 -19.20
CA ASP A 47 -2.26 -3.03 -20.21
C ASP A 47 -3.17 -4.13 -19.61
N LEU A 48 -3.82 -3.84 -18.48
CA LEU A 48 -4.70 -4.77 -17.79
C LEU A 48 -6.17 -4.40 -17.92
N PRO A 49 -7.08 -5.38 -17.95
CA PRO A 49 -8.51 -5.11 -17.79
C PRO A 49 -8.79 -4.39 -16.46
N LEU A 50 -9.76 -3.47 -16.45
CA LEU A 50 -10.18 -2.77 -15.23
C LEU A 50 -10.54 -3.73 -14.09
N SER A 51 -11.27 -4.81 -14.38
CA SER A 51 -11.66 -5.82 -13.38
C SER A 51 -10.47 -6.53 -12.74
N THR A 52 -9.42 -6.79 -13.52
CA THR A 52 -8.16 -7.35 -13.00
C THR A 52 -7.44 -6.31 -12.16
N THR A 53 -7.32 -5.08 -12.67
CA THR A 53 -6.66 -3.98 -11.97
C THR A 53 -7.28 -3.71 -10.60
N TYR A 54 -8.61 -3.66 -10.50
CA TYR A 54 -9.31 -3.53 -9.21
C TYR A 54 -8.95 -4.66 -8.24
N ARG A 55 -8.91 -5.93 -8.69
CA ARG A 55 -8.55 -7.07 -7.83
C ARG A 55 -7.10 -7.01 -7.36
N LYS A 56 -6.18 -6.54 -8.21
CA LYS A 56 -4.76 -6.39 -7.85
C LYS A 56 -4.56 -5.24 -6.87
N LEU A 57 -5.22 -4.11 -7.08
CA LEU A 57 -5.19 -2.97 -6.16
C LEU A 57 -5.78 -3.30 -4.80
N ASP A 58 -6.89 -4.05 -4.76
CA ASP A 58 -7.49 -4.53 -3.52
C ASP A 58 -6.49 -5.37 -2.72
N ARG A 59 -5.81 -6.32 -3.39
CA ARG A 59 -4.75 -7.14 -2.80
C ARG A 59 -3.55 -6.33 -2.30
N LEU A 60 -3.13 -5.33 -3.06
CA LEU A 60 -2.04 -4.43 -2.66
C LEU A 60 -2.44 -3.57 -1.46
N THR A 61 -3.70 -3.16 -1.39
CA THR A 61 -4.23 -2.35 -0.29
C THR A 61 -4.37 -3.18 0.99
N ASP A 62 -4.88 -4.41 0.88
CA ASP A 62 -4.97 -5.38 1.99
C ASP A 62 -3.60 -5.74 2.56
N ALA A 63 -2.58 -5.86 1.69
CA ALA A 63 -1.19 -6.08 2.09
C ALA A 63 -0.48 -4.81 2.61
N GLY A 64 -1.15 -3.66 2.66
CA GLY A 64 -0.55 -2.39 3.09
C GLY A 64 0.53 -1.83 2.15
N LEU A 65 0.60 -2.30 0.90
CA LEU A 65 1.57 -1.91 -0.13
C LEU A 65 1.09 -0.74 -1.00
N ALA A 66 -0.23 -0.51 -1.03
CA ALA A 66 -0.86 0.62 -1.67
C ALA A 66 -1.94 1.22 -0.77
N SER A 67 -2.28 2.48 -0.97
CA SER A 67 -3.37 3.13 -0.25
C SER A 67 -4.24 3.95 -1.19
N GLU A 68 -5.55 3.88 -0.98
CA GLU A 68 -6.51 4.74 -1.64
C GLU A 68 -6.53 6.13 -0.98
N THR A 69 -6.04 7.14 -1.71
CA THR A 69 -6.20 8.54 -1.35
C THR A 69 -7.43 9.13 -2.04
N VAL A 70 -8.25 9.83 -1.25
CA VAL A 70 -9.36 10.62 -1.77
C VAL A 70 -8.79 11.83 -2.51
N GLY A 71 -8.80 11.78 -3.85
CA GLY A 71 -8.31 12.88 -4.68
C GLY A 71 -9.04 14.19 -4.40
N VAL A 72 -8.29 15.22 -3.96
CA VAL A 72 -8.81 16.59 -3.83
C VAL A 72 -9.28 17.10 -5.21
N ARG A 73 -10.50 17.62 -5.25
CA ARG A 73 -11.28 17.95 -6.46
C ARG A 73 -10.56 18.84 -7.49
N ARG A 74 -10.67 18.44 -8.76
CA ARG A 74 -10.82 19.36 -9.91
C ARG A 74 -11.79 18.79 -10.96
N GLY A 75 -13.02 18.44 -10.57
CA GLY A 75 -14.04 17.97 -11.54
C GLY A 75 -15.21 17.18 -10.98
N ARG A 76 -16.17 16.84 -11.88
CA ARG A 76 -17.48 16.21 -11.59
C ARG A 76 -17.45 14.68 -11.59
N HIS A 77 -16.29 14.05 -11.41
CA HIS A 77 -16.17 12.59 -11.27
C HIS A 77 -15.27 12.30 -10.08
N HIS A 78 -15.81 11.56 -9.11
CA HIS A 78 -15.05 10.98 -7.99
C HIS A 78 -14.19 9.87 -8.57
N ALA A 79 -12.90 10.10 -8.73
CA ALA A 79 -11.96 9.06 -9.11
C ALA A 79 -10.98 8.84 -7.95
N SER A 80 -11.10 7.70 -7.31
CA SER A 80 -10.16 7.19 -6.32
C SER A 80 -8.76 7.15 -6.91
N ARG A 81 -7.78 7.64 -6.15
CA ARG A 81 -6.37 7.62 -6.53
C ARG A 81 -5.61 6.70 -5.62
N TYR A 82 -4.67 5.95 -6.16
CA TYR A 82 -3.82 5.04 -5.42
C TYR A 82 -2.41 5.58 -5.38
N VAL A 83 -1.72 5.32 -4.28
CA VAL A 83 -0.30 5.62 -4.06
C VAL A 83 0.38 4.40 -3.46
N ALA A 84 1.66 4.19 -3.78
CA ALA A 84 2.48 3.24 -3.05
C ALA A 84 2.78 3.79 -1.64
N THR A 85 2.76 2.91 -0.64
CA THR A 85 2.94 3.28 0.77
C THR A 85 4.34 3.03 1.29
N PHE A 86 5.26 2.53 0.45
CA PHE A 86 6.58 2.10 0.86
C PHE A 86 7.64 2.47 -0.20
N ASP A 87 8.89 2.55 0.25
CA ASP A 87 10.07 2.62 -0.63
C ASP A 87 10.94 1.36 -0.48
N HIS A 88 10.93 0.75 0.72
CA HIS A 88 11.72 -0.42 1.02
C HIS A 88 10.93 -1.47 1.80
N ILE A 89 11.11 -2.75 1.45
CA ILE A 89 10.56 -3.91 2.18
C ILE A 89 11.71 -4.80 2.61
N GLY A 90 11.84 -5.00 3.93
CA GLY A 90 12.76 -5.96 4.53
C GLY A 90 12.03 -7.22 4.98
N ILE A 91 12.62 -8.39 4.71
CA ILE A 91 12.17 -9.67 5.27
C ILE A 91 13.32 -10.24 6.11
N GLY A 92 13.06 -10.50 7.39
CA GLY A 92 14.04 -10.97 8.36
C GLY A 92 13.53 -12.13 9.20
N LEU A 93 14.41 -12.64 10.07
CA LEU A 93 14.09 -13.60 11.12
C LEU A 93 14.35 -12.93 12.48
N ASP A 94 13.39 -13.05 13.38
CA ASP A 94 13.52 -12.61 14.78
C ASP A 94 14.35 -13.61 15.62
N ASP A 95 14.66 -13.26 16.87
CA ASP A 95 15.34 -14.11 17.85
C ASP A 95 14.65 -15.47 18.04
N ASN A 96 13.34 -15.55 17.82
CA ASN A 96 12.57 -16.80 17.88
C ASN A 96 12.60 -17.63 16.57
N HIS A 97 13.39 -17.23 15.57
CA HIS A 97 13.36 -17.79 14.20
C HIS A 97 12.00 -17.64 13.50
N GLU A 98 11.21 -16.64 13.89
CA GLU A 98 9.96 -16.32 13.24
C GLU A 98 10.20 -15.27 12.14
N PHE A 99 9.54 -15.43 10.99
CA PHE A 99 9.66 -14.45 9.92
C PHE A 99 8.99 -13.13 10.29
N ARG A 100 9.67 -12.03 9.99
CA ARG A 100 9.16 -10.67 10.17
C ARG A 100 9.28 -9.91 8.87
N VAL A 101 8.23 -9.17 8.52
CA VAL A 101 8.28 -8.18 7.45
C VAL A 101 8.37 -6.79 8.06
N ASP A 102 9.21 -5.96 7.46
CA ASP A 102 9.40 -4.57 7.83
C ASP A 102 9.18 -3.73 6.56
N ILE A 103 8.26 -2.77 6.64
CA ILE A 103 7.90 -1.91 5.53
C ILE A 103 8.31 -0.49 5.91
N ASP A 104 9.32 0.03 5.22
CA ASP A 104 9.81 1.38 5.43
C ASP A 104 9.22 2.30 4.36
N CYS A 105 8.53 3.33 4.84
CA CYS A 105 8.17 4.48 4.04
C CYS A 105 9.27 5.52 4.21
N SER A 106 10.12 5.70 3.19
CA SER A 106 11.08 6.81 3.18
C SER A 106 10.28 8.10 3.33
N ASN A 107 10.33 8.67 4.53
CA ASN A 107 9.50 9.79 4.94
C ASN A 107 9.90 11.12 4.29
N ASP A 108 10.65 11.11 3.20
CA ASP A 108 11.07 12.31 2.47
C ASP A 108 10.08 12.64 1.34
N GLN A 109 8.82 12.88 1.72
CA GLN A 109 7.82 13.71 1.00
C GLN A 109 6.43 13.75 1.66
N SER A 110 6.15 12.92 2.68
CA SER A 110 4.81 12.84 3.29
C SER A 110 4.55 13.75 4.51
N LEU A 111 5.58 14.38 5.11
CA LEU A 111 5.38 15.32 6.22
C LEU A 111 4.99 16.75 5.82
N GLY A 112 4.57 16.97 4.57
CA GLY A 112 4.01 18.26 4.13
C GLY A 112 2.48 18.29 4.00
N ILE A 113 1.81 17.13 3.93
CA ILE A 113 0.40 17.07 3.49
C ILE A 113 -0.54 16.36 4.49
N TRP A 114 -0.03 15.54 5.41
CA TRP A 114 -0.91 14.71 6.27
C TRP A 114 -0.86 15.01 7.77
N SER A 115 -0.47 16.22 8.19
CA SER A 115 -0.70 16.67 9.57
C SER A 115 -2.00 17.45 9.76
N ASN A 116 -2.92 17.45 8.79
CA ASN A 116 -4.18 18.18 8.96
C ASN A 116 -5.38 17.44 8.34
N VAL A 117 -5.81 16.37 9.00
CA VAL A 117 -7.22 16.09 9.32
C VAL A 117 -7.27 14.87 10.23
N HIS A 118 -7.04 15.11 11.52
CA HIS A 118 -7.90 14.51 12.53
C HIS A 118 -7.99 15.48 13.70
N GLU A 119 -8.83 16.48 13.52
CA GLU A 119 -9.46 17.12 14.67
C GLU A 119 -10.97 17.03 14.42
N GLU A 120 -11.53 15.97 14.99
CA GLU A 120 -12.94 15.90 15.33
C GLU A 120 -13.20 16.95 16.41
N PHE A 121 -14.15 17.86 16.18
CA PHE A 121 -15.23 18.30 17.08
C PHE A 121 -15.96 19.51 16.50
#